data_AF-A0A7X7GW95-F1
#
_entry.id   AF-A0A7X7GW95-F1
#
_cell.length_a   1.000
_cell.length_b   1.000
_cell.length_c   1.000
_cell.angle_alpha   90.00
_cell.angle_beta   90.00
_cell.angle_gamma   90.00
#
_symmetry.space_group_name_H-M   'P 1'
#
loop_
_entity.id
_entity.type
_entity.pdbx_description
1 polymer ?
#
loop_
_entity_poly.entity_id
_entity_poly.type
_entity_poly.pdbx_seq_one_letter_code
_entity_poly.pdbx_strand_id
1 'polypeptide(L)'
;MPVTHHDVRRDSFLGEEIIWEGGPSVVRTPPLFQLASVLAFVIAAISLAYGVVIALVLKTAPTESMVFTIWCVTLGFAARHLPLVWQRQLRYEITEKHVVYRRGRFRRTIERSAISFARIYWHPDHPAVGDLELVRAVPTGALRRRLMLRLDGLAAPDRVWAIARGAESVAPVGQAERPLTQRLDVGETVRWSARPRPSWRAYLPQGRREWGTVVLALFLLFSAARMIWRAVPAVKALVANGLTMGSLSFVALVFALTASIAVVVAVAAFLVHAACIRPGYLIHHTRYLITNRRVLIQRDNEELHLDRSRIVDVIDTPAGGGLSDVFLVLDGPRARALAASGAFGEMQRGTNLRPVLRALEDVEGVVQALRGAPESQAA
;
A
#
# COMPACT_ATOMS: atom_id res chain seq x y z
N MET A 1 -51.28 5.58 6.12
CA MET A 1 -50.72 6.79 5.48
C MET A 1 -49.43 6.40 4.78
N PRO A 2 -49.13 7.02 3.64
CA PRO A 2 -48.79 6.32 2.39
C PRO A 2 -47.40 5.69 2.42
N VAL A 3 -47.30 4.54 1.75
CA VAL A 3 -46.04 3.91 1.36
C VAL A 3 -45.27 4.93 0.54
N THR A 4 -44.28 5.56 1.16
CA THR A 4 -43.29 6.34 0.42
C THR A 4 -42.58 5.35 -0.48
N HIS A 5 -42.86 5.41 -1.79
CA HIS A 5 -41.98 4.82 -2.78
C HIS A 5 -40.58 5.38 -2.50
N HIS A 6 -39.71 4.58 -1.88
CA HIS A 6 -38.28 4.83 -2.00
C HIS A 6 -38.03 4.79 -3.50
N ASP A 7 -37.64 5.93 -4.07
CA ASP A 7 -37.21 5.99 -5.46
C ASP A 7 -36.02 5.05 -5.57
N VAL A 8 -36.27 3.81 -5.99
CA VAL A 8 -35.26 2.76 -6.12
C VAL A 8 -34.33 3.20 -7.23
N ARG A 9 -33.24 3.84 -6.83
CA ARG A 9 -32.26 4.39 -7.77
C ARG A 9 -31.50 3.22 -8.36
N ARG A 10 -31.77 2.91 -9.62
CA ARG A 10 -31.10 1.83 -10.34
C ARG A 10 -29.86 2.35 -11.06
N ASP A 11 -28.83 1.51 -11.13
CA ASP A 11 -27.68 1.82 -11.96
C ASP A 11 -28.08 1.81 -13.44
N SER A 12 -27.77 2.92 -14.11
CA SER A 12 -28.01 3.17 -15.53
C SER A 12 -27.50 2.09 -16.50
N PHE A 13 -26.52 1.26 -16.11
CA PHE A 13 -25.88 0.28 -16.99
C PHE A 13 -26.22 -1.16 -16.64
N LEU A 14 -26.18 -1.52 -15.35
CA LEU A 14 -26.47 -2.87 -14.87
C LEU A 14 -27.97 -3.08 -14.62
N GLY A 15 -28.74 -2.00 -14.45
CA GLY A 15 -30.16 -2.07 -14.07
C GLY A 15 -30.41 -2.56 -12.64
N GLU A 16 -29.35 -2.76 -11.86
CA GLU A 16 -29.38 -3.22 -10.47
C GLU A 16 -29.72 -2.07 -9.52
N GLU A 17 -30.40 -2.35 -8.42
CA GLU A 17 -30.67 -1.37 -7.36
C GLU A 17 -29.36 -0.93 -6.67
N ILE A 18 -29.20 0.39 -6.50
CA ILE A 18 -28.08 1.00 -5.78
C ILE A 18 -28.42 1.01 -4.30
N ILE A 19 -27.68 0.23 -3.53
CA ILE A 19 -27.80 0.13 -2.07
C ILE A 19 -27.01 1.25 -1.39
N TRP A 20 -25.87 1.64 -1.98
CA TRP A 20 -25.03 2.69 -1.44
C TRP A 20 -24.32 3.46 -2.55
N GLU A 21 -24.25 4.79 -2.42
CA GLU A 21 -23.48 5.68 -3.27
C GLU A 21 -22.57 6.56 -2.41
N GLY A 22 -21.35 6.79 -2.87
CA GLY A 22 -20.41 7.68 -2.21
C GLY A 22 -19.25 8.09 -3.10
N GLY A 23 -18.30 8.80 -2.52
CA GLY A 23 -17.08 9.24 -3.18
C GLY A 23 -15.95 9.40 -2.17
N PRO A 24 -14.76 9.82 -2.62
CA PRO A 24 -13.67 10.11 -1.72
C PRO A 24 -14.02 11.30 -0.81
N SER A 25 -14.11 11.06 0.50
CA SER A 25 -14.31 12.08 1.53
C SER A 25 -13.05 12.93 1.72
N VAL A 26 -11.88 12.31 1.58
CA VAL A 26 -10.57 12.99 1.60
C VAL A 26 -9.84 12.73 0.30
N VAL A 27 -9.56 13.80 -0.42
CA VAL A 27 -8.78 13.77 -1.66
C VAL A 27 -7.32 14.02 -1.32
N ARG A 28 -6.45 13.05 -1.61
CA ARG A 28 -5.00 13.16 -1.34
C ARG A 28 -4.17 12.55 -2.44
N THR A 29 -3.02 13.17 -2.71
CA THR A 29 -2.02 12.59 -3.60
C THR A 29 -1.47 11.31 -2.95
N PRO A 30 -1.49 10.14 -3.61
CA PRO A 30 -0.93 8.91 -3.05
C PRO A 30 0.55 9.09 -2.69
N PRO A 31 1.06 8.41 -1.64
CA PRO A 31 2.40 8.67 -1.10
C PRO A 31 3.52 8.48 -2.12
N LEU A 32 3.37 7.51 -3.04
CA LEU A 32 4.32 7.29 -4.13
C LEU A 32 4.43 8.51 -5.07
N PHE A 33 3.31 9.13 -5.40
CA PHE A 33 3.27 10.32 -6.25
C PHE A 33 3.79 11.56 -5.51
N GLN A 34 3.58 11.64 -4.19
CA GLN A 34 4.20 12.69 -3.36
C GLN A 34 5.72 12.57 -3.37
N LEU A 35 6.25 11.36 -3.15
CA LEU A 35 7.69 11.11 -3.19
C LEU A 35 8.28 11.42 -4.57
N ALA A 36 7.61 10.98 -5.64
CA ALA A 36 8.03 11.27 -7.02
C ALA A 36 8.05 12.78 -7.30
N SER A 37 7.06 13.53 -6.79
CA SER A 37 7.00 14.98 -6.91
C SER A 37 8.18 15.67 -6.21
N VAL A 38 8.44 15.32 -4.94
CA VAL A 38 9.57 15.86 -4.17
C VAL A 38 10.90 15.55 -4.87
N LEU A 39 11.10 14.30 -5.30
CA LEU A 39 12.31 13.90 -5.99
C LEU A 39 12.51 14.68 -7.31
N ALA A 40 11.44 14.87 -8.09
CA ALA A 40 11.49 15.63 -9.32
C ALA A 40 11.87 17.11 -9.08
N PHE A 41 11.33 17.75 -8.04
CA PHE A 41 11.71 19.13 -7.69
C PHE A 41 13.15 19.24 -7.20
N VAL A 42 13.63 18.28 -6.40
CA VAL A 42 15.03 18.27 -5.94
C VAL A 42 15.98 18.07 -7.13
N ILE A 43 15.67 17.15 -8.04
CA ILE A 43 16.46 16.93 -9.27
C ILE A 43 16.46 18.20 -10.14
N ALA A 44 15.31 18.88 -10.27
CA ALA A 44 15.22 20.15 -10.98
C ALA A 44 16.11 21.23 -10.35
N ALA A 45 16.10 21.36 -9.02
CA ALA A 45 16.95 22.32 -8.31
C ALA A 45 18.45 22.03 -8.49
N ILE A 46 18.85 20.75 -8.45
CA ILE A 46 20.22 20.31 -8.72
C ILE A 46 20.62 20.64 -10.16
N SER A 47 19.76 20.33 -11.13
CA SER A 47 20.03 20.58 -12.55
C SER A 47 20.15 22.07 -12.86
N LEU A 48 19.27 22.89 -12.27
CA LEU A 48 19.31 24.35 -12.39
C LEU A 48 20.61 24.91 -11.81
N ALA A 49 21.02 24.44 -10.63
CA ALA A 49 22.26 24.87 -9.99
C ALA A 49 23.50 24.52 -10.84
N TYR A 50 23.56 23.31 -11.42
CA TYR A 50 24.61 22.99 -12.40
C TYR A 50 24.53 23.85 -13.65
N GLY A 51 23.33 24.16 -14.16
CA GLY A 51 23.14 25.07 -15.28
C GLY A 51 23.70 26.47 -15.03
N VAL A 52 23.51 27.01 -13.81
CA VAL A 52 24.10 28.29 -13.38
C VAL A 52 25.62 28.21 -13.38
N VAL A 53 26.20 27.12 -12.88
CA VAL A 53 27.67 26.93 -12.90
C VAL A 53 28.19 26.86 -14.33
N ILE A 54 27.53 26.13 -15.22
CA ILE A 54 27.91 26.03 -16.64
C ILE A 54 27.86 27.41 -17.31
N ALA A 55 26.78 28.16 -17.13
CA ALA A 55 26.61 29.48 -17.71
C ALA A 55 27.67 30.49 -17.23
N LEU A 56 27.97 30.50 -15.94
CA LEU A 56 28.83 31.54 -15.35
C LEU A 56 30.32 31.18 -15.39
N VAL A 57 30.67 29.90 -15.22
CA VAL A 57 32.06 29.44 -15.16
C VAL A 57 32.56 29.03 -16.54
N LEU A 58 31.80 28.19 -17.25
CA LEU A 58 32.20 27.72 -18.59
C LEU A 58 31.82 28.73 -19.68
N LYS A 59 30.96 29.71 -19.38
CA LYS A 59 30.48 30.73 -20.33
C LYS A 59 29.82 30.12 -21.57
N THR A 60 29.19 28.96 -21.40
CA THR A 60 28.45 28.24 -22.45
C THR A 60 26.96 28.23 -22.13
N ALA A 61 26.12 28.10 -23.16
CA ALA A 61 24.67 28.03 -22.98
C ALA A 61 24.27 26.73 -22.25
N PRO A 62 23.62 26.78 -21.08
CA PRO A 62 23.26 25.60 -20.29
C PRO A 62 21.95 24.95 -20.77
N THR A 63 21.73 24.91 -22.09
CA THR A 63 20.42 24.57 -22.70
C THR A 63 19.89 23.22 -22.22
N GLU A 64 20.74 22.19 -22.17
CA GLU A 64 20.33 20.85 -21.75
C GLU A 64 19.89 20.82 -20.28
N SER A 65 20.62 21.49 -19.39
CA SER A 65 20.27 21.57 -17.97
C SER A 65 18.96 22.35 -17.76
N MET A 66 18.73 23.42 -18.52
CA MET A 66 17.49 24.20 -18.43
C MET A 66 16.28 23.40 -18.94
N VAL A 67 16.40 22.70 -20.08
CA VAL A 67 15.34 21.85 -20.61
C VAL A 67 15.01 20.73 -19.64
N PHE A 68 16.03 20.06 -19.08
CA PHE A 68 15.81 18.99 -18.10
C PHE A 68 15.16 19.52 -16.81
N THR A 69 15.55 20.71 -16.34
CA THR A 69 14.92 21.40 -15.20
C THR A 69 13.43 21.63 -15.46
N ILE A 70 13.06 22.21 -16.60
CA ILE A 70 11.66 22.45 -16.97
C ILE A 70 10.88 21.13 -17.00
N TRP A 71 11.47 20.09 -17.60
CA TRP A 71 10.85 18.77 -17.67
C TRP A 71 10.61 18.18 -16.27
N CYS A 72 11.61 18.20 -15.39
CA CYS A 72 11.46 17.74 -14.01
C CYS A 72 10.43 18.54 -13.21
N VAL A 73 10.39 19.87 -13.36
CA VAL A 73 9.37 20.72 -12.72
C VAL A 73 7.97 20.33 -13.20
N THR A 74 7.76 20.16 -14.51
CA THR A 74 6.45 19.76 -15.06
C THR A 74 6.01 18.39 -14.54
N LEU A 75 6.93 17.42 -14.46
CA LEU A 75 6.65 16.12 -13.84
C LEU A 75 6.35 16.23 -12.34
N GLY A 76 7.06 17.09 -11.62
CA GLY A 76 6.83 17.36 -10.20
C GLY A 76 5.42 17.88 -9.95
N PHE A 77 4.97 18.86 -10.74
CA PHE A 77 3.60 19.37 -10.70
C PHE A 77 2.58 18.31 -11.12
N ALA A 78 2.83 17.60 -12.22
CA ALA A 78 1.92 16.55 -12.69
C ALA A 78 1.73 15.46 -11.63
N ALA A 79 2.82 14.97 -11.03
CA ALA A 79 2.75 13.96 -9.98
C ALA A 79 1.98 14.45 -8.74
N ARG A 80 2.08 15.73 -8.38
CA ARG A 80 1.37 16.30 -7.24
C ARG A 80 -0.13 16.48 -7.51
N HIS A 81 -0.48 17.09 -8.64
CA HIS A 81 -1.83 17.58 -8.89
C HIS A 81 -2.71 16.63 -9.69
N LEU A 82 -2.14 15.85 -10.61
CA LEU A 82 -2.93 14.94 -11.46
C LEU A 82 -3.73 13.92 -10.64
N PRO A 83 -3.18 13.30 -9.57
CA PRO A 83 -3.97 12.39 -8.73
C PRO A 83 -5.12 13.08 -7.99
N LEU A 84 -4.97 14.36 -7.62
CA LEU A 84 -6.03 15.13 -6.94
C LEU A 84 -7.19 15.40 -7.88
N VAL A 85 -6.88 15.86 -9.10
CA VAL A 85 -7.90 16.08 -10.15
C VAL A 85 -8.59 14.77 -10.49
N TRP A 86 -7.82 13.68 -10.56
CA TRP A 86 -8.35 12.35 -10.81
C TRP A 86 -9.33 11.89 -9.74
N GLN A 87 -8.96 12.01 -8.46
CA GLN A 87 -9.77 11.54 -7.34
C GLN A 87 -11.07 12.33 -7.16
N ARG A 88 -11.06 13.65 -7.42
CA ARG A 88 -12.28 14.49 -7.31
C ARG A 88 -13.43 14.06 -8.21
N GLN A 89 -13.15 13.33 -9.28
CA GLN A 89 -14.15 12.87 -10.24
C GLN A 89 -14.64 11.44 -9.96
N LEU A 90 -14.18 10.82 -8.87
CA LEU A 90 -14.52 9.45 -8.53
C LEU A 90 -15.87 9.37 -7.85
N ARG A 91 -16.67 8.40 -8.29
CA ARG A 91 -17.89 7.96 -7.63
C ARG A 91 -17.84 6.46 -7.42
N TYR A 92 -18.35 6.04 -6.29
CA TYR A 92 -18.40 4.65 -5.87
C TYR A 92 -19.86 4.28 -5.65
N GLU A 93 -20.30 3.17 -6.24
CA GLU A 93 -21.67 2.69 -6.12
C GLU A 93 -21.60 1.21 -5.72
N ILE A 94 -22.37 0.81 -4.71
CA ILE A 94 -22.60 -0.59 -4.35
C ILE A 94 -24.05 -0.90 -4.73
N THR A 95 -24.19 -1.92 -5.55
CA THR A 95 -25.46 -2.42 -6.05
C THR A 95 -25.77 -3.78 -5.43
N GLU A 96 -26.93 -4.35 -5.73
CA GLU A 96 -27.29 -5.71 -5.30
C GLU A 96 -26.21 -6.76 -5.59
N LYS A 97 -25.55 -6.71 -6.75
CA LYS A 97 -24.59 -7.75 -7.14
C LYS A 97 -23.19 -7.22 -7.36
N HIS A 98 -23.00 -5.93 -7.61
CA HIS A 98 -21.70 -5.37 -7.97
C HIS A 98 -21.26 -4.20 -7.09
N VAL A 99 -19.94 -4.10 -6.90
CA VAL A 99 -19.29 -2.86 -6.48
C VAL A 99 -18.70 -2.18 -7.70
N VAL A 100 -18.99 -0.90 -7.85
CA VAL A 100 -18.71 -0.10 -9.04
C VAL A 100 -17.80 1.07 -8.66
N TYR A 101 -16.70 1.20 -9.41
CA TYR A 101 -15.85 2.37 -9.45
C TYR A 101 -16.15 3.13 -10.74
N ARG A 102 -16.52 4.41 -10.63
CA ARG A 102 -16.90 5.25 -11.77
C ARG A 102 -16.11 6.53 -11.80
N ARG A 103 -15.70 6.92 -13.01
CA ARG A 103 -15.05 8.20 -13.29
C ARG A 103 -15.37 8.65 -14.71
N GLY A 104 -16.33 9.55 -14.86
CA GLY A 104 -16.83 9.94 -16.18
C GLY A 104 -17.27 8.70 -16.97
N ARG A 105 -16.62 8.44 -18.11
CA ARG A 105 -16.86 7.24 -18.94
C ARG A 105 -16.13 5.99 -18.48
N PHE A 106 -15.11 6.11 -17.63
CA PHE A 106 -14.37 4.96 -17.13
C PHE A 106 -15.14 4.30 -16.00
N ARG A 107 -15.39 3.00 -16.14
CA ARG A 107 -16.06 2.19 -15.14
C ARG A 107 -15.27 0.91 -14.90
N ARG A 108 -15.15 0.51 -13.64
CA ARG A 108 -14.66 -0.81 -13.24
C ARG A 108 -15.65 -1.41 -12.26
N THR A 109 -15.89 -2.71 -12.38
CA THR A 109 -16.83 -3.41 -11.52
C THR A 109 -16.21 -4.68 -10.97
N ILE A 110 -16.69 -5.09 -9.80
CA ILE A 110 -16.40 -6.39 -9.19
C ILE A 110 -17.69 -6.95 -8.61
N GLU A 111 -17.98 -8.21 -8.87
CA GLU A 111 -19.15 -8.89 -8.31
C GLU A 111 -18.94 -9.12 -6.80
N ARG A 112 -19.94 -8.76 -5.97
CA ARG A 112 -19.93 -8.87 -4.51
C ARG A 112 -19.69 -10.30 -4.05
N SER A 113 -20.36 -11.25 -4.70
CA SER A 113 -20.23 -12.69 -4.42
C SER A 113 -18.82 -13.23 -4.72
N ALA A 114 -18.07 -12.56 -5.60
CA ALA A 114 -16.76 -13.01 -6.08
C ALA A 114 -15.59 -12.39 -5.32
N ILE A 115 -15.85 -11.54 -4.33
CA ILE A 115 -14.81 -10.95 -3.48
C ILE A 115 -14.29 -12.02 -2.53
N SER A 116 -13.00 -12.32 -2.60
CA SER A 116 -12.34 -13.31 -1.76
C SER A 116 -11.96 -12.72 -0.40
N PHE A 117 -11.41 -11.50 -0.41
CA PHE A 117 -11.07 -10.76 0.80
C PHE A 117 -11.03 -9.25 0.53
N ALA A 118 -11.11 -8.47 1.60
CA ALA A 118 -10.95 -7.02 1.57
C ALA A 118 -9.74 -6.59 2.37
N ARG A 119 -9.12 -5.48 1.97
CA ARG A 119 -8.13 -4.77 2.79
C ARG A 119 -8.55 -3.35 3.02
N ILE A 120 -8.34 -2.87 4.24
CA ILE A 120 -8.61 -1.51 4.64
C ILE A 120 -7.27 -0.86 4.99
N TYR A 121 -7.01 0.30 4.40
CA TYR A 121 -5.86 1.13 4.70
C TYR A 121 -6.35 2.41 5.38
N TRP A 122 -6.26 2.47 6.70
CA TRP A 122 -6.70 3.62 7.46
C TRP A 122 -5.80 4.84 7.22
N HIS A 123 -6.39 6.02 7.24
CA HIS A 123 -5.64 7.26 7.14
C HIS A 123 -4.96 7.55 8.47
N PRO A 124 -3.63 7.84 8.49
CA PRO A 124 -2.91 8.09 9.73
C PRO A 124 -3.46 9.30 10.50
N ASP A 125 -3.81 10.37 9.79
CA ASP A 125 -4.29 11.62 10.41
C ASP A 125 -5.82 11.73 10.52
N HIS A 126 -6.58 10.81 9.90
CA HIS A 126 -8.05 10.90 9.83
C HIS A 126 -8.68 9.54 10.15
N PRO A 127 -9.01 9.29 11.43
CA PRO A 127 -9.36 7.94 11.90
C PRO A 127 -10.69 7.41 11.34
N ALA A 128 -11.56 8.25 10.81
CA ALA A 128 -12.81 7.81 10.18
C ALA A 128 -12.66 7.52 8.67
N VAL A 129 -11.47 7.70 8.09
CA VAL A 129 -11.25 7.66 6.65
C VAL A 129 -10.21 6.61 6.30
N GLY A 130 -10.42 5.90 5.19
CA GLY A 130 -9.42 4.96 4.68
C GLY A 130 -9.72 4.48 3.26
N ASP A 131 -8.79 3.75 2.70
CA ASP A 131 -8.93 3.14 1.38
C ASP A 131 -9.42 1.70 1.52
N LEU A 132 -10.44 1.29 0.75
CA LEU A 132 -10.97 -0.08 0.71
C LEU A 132 -10.52 -0.77 -0.59
N GLU A 133 -9.74 -1.84 -0.45
CA GLU A 133 -9.27 -2.68 -1.55
C GLU A 133 -10.04 -4.00 -1.56
N LEU A 134 -10.90 -4.18 -2.57
CA LEU A 134 -11.66 -5.41 -2.79
C LEU A 134 -10.92 -6.31 -3.77
N VAL A 135 -10.77 -7.57 -3.39
CA VAL A 135 -9.89 -8.49 -4.09
C VAL A 135 -10.62 -9.77 -4.45
N ARG A 136 -10.58 -10.10 -5.73
CA ARG A 136 -10.93 -11.42 -6.22
C ARG A 136 -9.65 -12.19 -6.52
N ALA A 137 -9.41 -13.26 -5.76
CA ALA A 137 -8.39 -14.23 -6.09
C ALA A 137 -8.87 -15.05 -7.30
N VAL A 138 -8.06 -15.09 -8.37
CA VAL A 138 -8.32 -15.92 -9.56
C VAL A 138 -7.20 -16.96 -9.66
N PRO A 139 -7.50 -18.26 -9.74
CA PRO A 139 -6.51 -19.28 -9.44
C PRO A 139 -5.55 -19.69 -10.56
N THR A 140 -5.90 -19.62 -11.83
CA THR A 140 -5.07 -20.26 -12.87
C THR A 140 -5.27 -19.63 -14.25
N GLY A 141 -4.17 -19.55 -15.01
CA GLY A 141 -4.07 -18.99 -16.36
C GLY A 141 -2.67 -18.40 -16.61
N ALA A 142 -2.23 -18.30 -17.87
CA ALA A 142 -0.92 -17.73 -18.25
C ALA A 142 -0.70 -16.30 -17.70
N LEU A 143 -1.77 -15.64 -17.28
CA LEU A 143 -1.78 -14.40 -16.54
C LEU A 143 -2.40 -14.67 -15.16
N ARG A 144 -1.55 -14.73 -14.11
CA ARG A 144 -1.91 -14.69 -12.68
C ARG A 144 -2.61 -13.36 -12.32
N ARG A 145 -3.73 -13.04 -12.97
CA ARG A 145 -4.33 -11.70 -12.96
C ARG A 145 -5.26 -11.57 -11.76
N ARG A 146 -4.76 -10.92 -10.72
CA ARG A 146 -5.57 -10.44 -9.60
C ARG A 146 -6.52 -9.35 -10.08
N LEU A 147 -7.82 -9.55 -9.94
CA LEU A 147 -8.82 -8.50 -10.14
C LEU A 147 -8.98 -7.75 -8.82
N MET A 148 -8.63 -6.47 -8.84
CA MET A 148 -8.63 -5.60 -7.69
C MET A 148 -9.43 -4.35 -8.01
N LEU A 149 -10.32 -3.97 -7.09
CA LEU A 149 -11.02 -2.71 -7.11
C LEU A 149 -10.67 -1.94 -5.83
N ARG A 150 -10.04 -0.77 -5.98
CA ARG A 150 -9.68 0.09 -4.85
C ARG A 150 -10.58 1.31 -4.83
N LEU A 151 -11.21 1.56 -3.69
CA LEU A 151 -12.03 2.71 -3.39
C LEU A 151 -11.20 3.60 -2.45
N ASP A 152 -10.75 4.75 -2.94
CA ASP A 152 -9.81 5.62 -2.23
C ASP A 152 -10.56 6.63 -1.36
N GLY A 153 -10.02 6.93 -0.17
CA GLY A 153 -10.49 8.01 0.69
C GLY A 153 -11.95 7.86 1.14
N LEU A 154 -12.43 6.65 1.40
CA LEU A 154 -13.79 6.41 1.88
C LEU A 154 -13.94 6.84 3.35
N ALA A 155 -15.10 7.42 3.69
CA ALA A 155 -15.53 7.51 5.08
C ALA A 155 -16.05 6.12 5.54
N ALA A 156 -15.63 5.69 6.73
CA ALA A 156 -15.99 4.41 7.35
C ALA A 156 -15.83 3.20 6.38
N PRO A 157 -14.61 2.92 5.88
CA PRO A 157 -14.37 1.83 4.91
C PRO A 157 -14.79 0.44 5.41
N ASP A 158 -14.77 0.19 6.72
CA ASP A 158 -15.28 -1.04 7.34
C ASP A 158 -16.81 -1.18 7.24
N ARG A 159 -17.54 -0.08 7.39
CA ARG A 159 -18.99 -0.04 7.13
C ARG A 159 -19.29 -0.27 5.65
N VAL A 160 -18.57 0.39 4.75
CA VAL A 160 -18.72 0.19 3.29
C VAL A 160 -18.42 -1.27 2.92
N TRP A 161 -17.44 -1.89 3.57
CA TRP A 161 -17.18 -3.32 3.42
C TRP A 161 -18.32 -4.21 3.94
N ALA A 162 -18.91 -3.89 5.09
CA ALA A 162 -20.09 -4.61 5.60
C ALA A 162 -21.27 -4.54 4.62
N ILE A 163 -21.54 -3.36 4.04
CA ILE A 163 -22.57 -3.17 2.99
C ILE A 163 -22.24 -4.01 1.75
N ALA A 164 -20.98 -3.99 1.29
CA ALA A 164 -20.55 -4.79 0.14
C ALA A 164 -20.74 -6.30 0.36
N ARG A 165 -20.65 -6.78 1.61
CA ARG A 165 -20.97 -8.17 1.99
C ARG A 165 -22.47 -8.46 2.13
N GLY A 166 -23.31 -7.43 2.25
CA GLY A 166 -24.73 -7.56 2.53
C GLY A 166 -25.09 -7.55 4.03
N ALA A 167 -24.18 -7.13 4.90
CA ALA A 167 -24.37 -7.06 6.35
C ALA A 167 -24.60 -5.62 6.85
N GLU A 168 -25.45 -4.84 6.15
CA GLU A 168 -25.66 -3.42 6.45
C GLU A 168 -26.29 -3.18 7.83
N SER A 169 -27.27 -4.01 8.20
CA SER A 169 -27.99 -3.92 9.49
C SER A 169 -27.10 -4.16 10.72
N VAL A 170 -25.90 -4.70 10.49
CA VAL A 170 -24.98 -5.22 11.51
C VAL A 170 -23.65 -4.44 11.50
N ALA A 171 -23.52 -3.45 10.62
CA ALA A 171 -22.26 -2.77 10.35
C ALA A 171 -21.79 -1.87 11.51
N PRO A 172 -20.48 -1.85 11.81
CA PRO A 172 -19.91 -1.00 12.86
C PRO A 172 -19.94 0.49 12.47
N VAL A 173 -19.80 1.37 13.48
CA VAL A 173 -19.84 2.85 13.32
C VAL A 173 -18.59 3.44 12.64
N GLY A 174 -17.60 2.62 12.26
CA GLY A 174 -16.49 3.02 11.39
C GLY A 174 -15.51 4.05 11.96
N GLN A 175 -14.77 3.68 13.01
CA GLN A 175 -13.78 4.52 13.68
C GLN A 175 -12.47 3.76 13.89
N ALA A 176 -11.38 4.12 13.19
CA ALA A 176 -10.08 3.43 13.26
C ALA A 176 -9.47 3.40 14.67
N GLU A 177 -9.70 4.43 15.48
CA GLU A 177 -9.17 4.53 16.86
C GLU A 177 -9.69 3.41 17.77
N ARG A 178 -10.87 2.87 17.45
CA ARG A 178 -11.41 1.76 18.23
C ARG A 178 -10.64 0.49 17.90
N PRO A 179 -10.22 -0.30 18.90
CA PRO A 179 -9.66 -1.62 18.69
C PRO A 179 -10.54 -2.46 17.77
N LEU A 180 -9.93 -3.24 16.88
CA LEU A 180 -10.65 -4.06 15.91
C LEU A 180 -11.70 -4.99 16.55
N THR A 181 -11.44 -5.47 17.77
CA THR A 181 -12.39 -6.28 18.56
C THR A 181 -13.68 -5.56 18.94
N GLN A 182 -13.67 -4.23 18.99
CA GLN A 182 -14.85 -3.38 19.25
C GLN A 182 -15.55 -2.94 17.96
N ARG A 183 -14.98 -3.25 16.79
CA ARG A 183 -15.54 -2.93 15.47
C ARG A 183 -16.02 -4.18 14.72
N LEU A 184 -16.23 -5.27 15.45
CA LEU A 184 -16.82 -6.48 14.90
C LEU A 184 -18.29 -6.24 14.57
N ASP A 185 -18.81 -7.04 13.64
CA ASP A 185 -20.22 -7.01 13.30
C ASP A 185 -21.03 -7.44 14.56
N VAL A 186 -22.23 -6.91 14.78
CA VAL A 186 -23.11 -7.38 15.87
C VAL A 186 -23.30 -8.91 15.80
N GLY A 187 -23.08 -9.58 16.93
CA GLY A 187 -23.10 -11.05 17.06
C GLY A 187 -21.83 -11.76 16.61
N GLU A 188 -20.81 -11.04 16.12
CA GLU A 188 -19.50 -11.61 15.83
C GLU A 188 -18.61 -11.61 17.07
N THR A 189 -18.05 -12.79 17.39
CA THR A 189 -17.23 -12.99 18.60
C THR A 189 -15.87 -13.55 18.22
N VAL A 190 -14.84 -13.13 18.97
CA VAL A 190 -13.47 -13.62 18.79
C VAL A 190 -13.38 -15.04 19.37
N ARG A 191 -13.02 -16.00 18.53
CA ARG A 191 -12.75 -17.39 18.93
C ARG A 191 -11.30 -17.63 19.28
N TRP A 192 -10.39 -16.92 18.60
CA TRP A 192 -8.95 -17.04 18.82
C TRP A 192 -8.22 -15.75 18.46
N SER A 193 -7.16 -15.46 19.19
CA SER A 193 -6.31 -14.28 18.94
C SER A 193 -4.86 -14.58 19.25
N ALA A 194 -3.95 -14.12 18.39
CA ALA A 194 -2.52 -14.20 18.67
C ALA A 194 -1.73 -13.07 18.01
N ARG A 195 -0.45 -13.00 18.36
CA ARG A 195 0.55 -12.18 17.70
C ARG A 195 1.69 -13.07 17.21
N PRO A 196 2.33 -12.75 16.08
CA PRO A 196 3.53 -13.46 15.67
C PRO A 196 4.62 -13.28 16.73
N ARG A 197 5.38 -14.34 17.03
CA ARG A 197 6.46 -14.23 18.01
C ARG A 197 7.52 -13.24 17.51
N PRO A 198 7.91 -12.23 18.31
CA PRO A 198 8.94 -11.29 17.91
C PRO A 198 10.27 -12.01 17.78
N SER A 199 10.96 -11.81 16.66
CA SER A 199 12.30 -12.35 16.45
C SER A 199 13.19 -11.30 15.80
N TRP A 200 14.45 -11.23 16.21
CA TRP A 200 15.43 -10.32 15.59
C TRP A 200 15.63 -10.62 14.11
N ARG A 201 15.45 -11.89 13.70
CA ARG A 201 15.48 -12.34 12.30
C ARG A 201 14.40 -11.70 11.44
N ALA A 202 13.36 -11.10 12.04
CA ALA A 202 12.34 -10.33 11.32
C ALA A 202 12.90 -9.08 10.63
N TYR A 203 14.03 -8.54 11.12
CA TYR A 203 14.71 -7.38 10.54
C TYR A 203 15.71 -7.75 9.43
N LEU A 204 15.97 -9.05 9.23
CA LEU A 204 16.84 -9.52 8.17
C LEU A 204 16.06 -9.73 6.86
N PRO A 205 16.69 -9.44 5.70
CA PRO A 205 16.13 -9.81 4.41
C PRO A 205 15.88 -11.33 4.31
N GLN A 206 14.65 -11.71 4.04
CA GLN A 206 14.20 -13.10 3.91
C GLN A 206 14.19 -13.55 2.43
N GLY A 207 14.08 -12.62 1.49
CA GLY A 207 13.97 -12.91 0.05
C GLY A 207 15.17 -12.48 -0.79
N ARG A 208 15.41 -13.16 -1.92
CA ARG A 208 16.46 -12.79 -2.91
C ARG A 208 16.36 -11.34 -3.36
N ARG A 209 15.14 -10.82 -3.55
CA ARG A 209 14.91 -9.41 -3.93
C ARG A 209 15.25 -8.44 -2.80
N GLU A 210 14.95 -8.79 -1.55
CA GLU A 210 15.29 -7.94 -0.40
C GLU A 210 16.80 -7.84 -0.25
N TRP A 211 17.50 -8.98 -0.40
CA TRP A 211 18.95 -8.98 -0.53
C TRP A 211 19.44 -8.12 -1.69
N GLY A 212 18.81 -8.22 -2.87
CA GLY A 212 19.11 -7.35 -4.01
C GLY A 212 18.92 -5.85 -3.70
N THR A 213 17.87 -5.48 -2.95
CA THR A 213 17.67 -4.09 -2.52
C THR A 213 18.71 -3.61 -1.51
N VAL A 214 19.18 -4.50 -0.62
CA VAL A 214 20.27 -4.17 0.32
C VAL A 214 21.58 -3.99 -0.43
N VAL A 215 21.90 -4.87 -1.39
CA VAL A 215 23.10 -4.73 -2.24
C VAL A 215 23.06 -3.41 -3.02
N LEU A 216 21.89 -3.07 -3.59
CA LEU A 216 21.71 -1.78 -4.26
C LEU A 216 21.92 -0.60 -3.31
N ALA A 217 21.38 -0.67 -2.09
CA ALA A 217 21.59 0.37 -1.09
C ALA A 217 23.08 0.52 -0.70
N LEU A 218 23.80 -0.58 -0.51
CA LEU A 218 25.24 -0.57 -0.25
C LEU A 218 26.03 0.03 -1.42
N PHE A 219 25.65 -0.30 -2.66
CA PHE A 219 26.26 0.29 -3.86
C PHE A 219 26.03 1.81 -3.93
N LEU A 220 24.83 2.29 -3.59
CA LEU A 220 24.53 3.72 -3.53
C LEU A 220 25.33 4.42 -2.43
N LEU A 221 25.46 3.82 -1.24
CA LEU A 221 26.29 4.37 -0.16
C LEU A 221 27.77 4.42 -0.56
N PHE A 222 28.29 3.38 -1.20
CA PHE A 222 29.64 3.37 -1.74
C PHE A 222 29.83 4.47 -2.81
N SER A 223 28.85 4.64 -3.68
CA SER A 223 28.86 5.70 -4.70
C SER A 223 28.85 7.10 -4.07
N ALA A 224 28.03 7.32 -3.03
CA ALA A 224 28.01 8.57 -2.27
C ALA A 224 29.35 8.84 -1.57
N ALA A 225 29.95 7.84 -0.93
CA ALA A 225 31.28 7.97 -0.33
C ALA A 225 32.35 8.33 -1.37
N ARG A 226 32.29 7.70 -2.55
CA ARG A 226 33.18 8.03 -3.68
C ARG A 226 32.94 9.45 -4.21
N MET A 227 31.69 9.90 -4.29
CA MET A 227 31.34 11.28 -4.67
C MET A 227 31.94 12.27 -3.69
N ILE A 228 31.80 12.05 -2.38
CA ILE A 228 32.41 12.89 -1.33
C ILE A 228 33.94 12.93 -1.48
N TRP A 229 34.56 11.76 -1.63
CA TRP A 229 36.01 11.64 -1.79
C TRP A 229 36.54 12.42 -3.00
N ARG A 230 35.79 12.45 -4.10
CA ARG A 230 36.16 13.18 -5.32
C ARG A 230 35.73 14.65 -5.30
N ALA A 231 34.69 15.01 -4.57
CA ALA A 231 34.16 16.37 -4.53
C ALA A 231 35.17 17.34 -3.89
N VAL A 232 35.79 16.94 -2.77
CA VAL A 232 36.75 17.79 -2.05
C VAL A 232 37.94 18.22 -2.93
N PRO A 233 38.69 17.30 -3.57
CA PRO A 233 39.80 17.71 -4.44
C PRO A 233 39.32 18.48 -5.67
N ALA A 234 38.15 18.15 -6.25
CA ALA A 234 37.60 18.88 -7.39
C ALA A 234 37.26 20.34 -7.05
N VAL A 235 36.60 20.58 -5.90
CA VAL A 235 36.28 21.93 -5.43
C VAL A 235 37.56 22.70 -5.09
N LYS A 236 38.53 22.07 -4.42
CA LYS A 236 39.84 22.68 -4.15
C LYS A 236 40.54 23.10 -5.45
N ALA A 237 40.53 22.25 -6.48
CA ALA A 237 41.10 22.56 -7.77
C ALA A 237 40.38 23.74 -8.45
N LEU A 238 39.05 23.82 -8.39
CA LEU A 238 38.30 24.94 -8.98
C LEU A 238 38.59 26.27 -8.27
N VAL A 239 38.70 26.25 -6.93
CA VAL A 239 39.07 27.45 -6.16
C VAL A 239 40.49 27.89 -6.49
N ALA A 240 41.44 26.95 -6.57
CA ALA A 240 42.82 27.26 -6.95
C ALA A 240 42.93 27.86 -8.36
N ASN A 241 42.03 27.48 -9.26
CA ASN A 241 41.94 28.01 -10.62
C ASN A 241 41.07 29.27 -10.76
N GLY A 242 40.78 29.96 -9.66
CA GLY A 242 40.17 31.29 -9.68
C GLY A 242 38.66 31.34 -9.46
N LEU A 243 38.02 30.23 -9.07
CA LEU A 243 36.64 30.28 -8.58
C LEU A 243 36.61 30.97 -7.21
N THR A 244 36.08 32.19 -7.17
CA THR A 244 36.01 32.98 -5.93
C THR A 244 35.06 32.34 -4.93
N MET A 245 35.57 32.10 -3.71
CA MET A 245 34.76 31.61 -2.59
C MET A 245 33.63 32.60 -2.30
N GLY A 246 32.40 32.11 -2.13
CA GLY A 246 31.22 32.94 -1.87
C GLY A 246 30.55 33.55 -3.11
N SER A 247 31.11 33.37 -4.31
CA SER A 247 30.40 33.73 -5.56
C SER A 247 29.14 32.88 -5.76
N LEU A 248 28.19 33.40 -6.53
CA LEU A 248 26.97 32.66 -6.89
C LEU A 248 27.29 31.30 -7.52
N SER A 249 28.29 31.23 -8.40
CA SER A 249 28.75 30.00 -9.03
C SER A 249 29.32 28.99 -8.02
N PHE A 250 30.08 29.47 -7.02
CA PHE A 250 30.60 28.61 -5.96
C PHE A 250 29.48 28.06 -5.08
N VAL A 251 28.54 28.91 -4.66
CA VAL A 251 27.39 28.49 -3.84
C VAL A 251 26.51 27.50 -4.62
N ALA A 252 26.22 27.77 -5.89
CA ALA A 252 25.45 26.87 -6.75
C ALA A 252 26.14 25.50 -6.91
N LEU A 253 27.46 25.48 -7.10
CA LEU A 253 28.24 24.24 -7.20
C LEU A 253 28.20 23.43 -5.90
N VAL A 254 28.46 24.07 -4.76
CA VAL A 254 28.43 23.40 -3.45
C VAL A 254 27.03 22.87 -3.15
N PHE A 255 25.99 23.66 -3.43
CA PHE A 255 24.61 23.23 -3.29
C PHE A 255 24.30 22.02 -4.19
N ALA A 256 24.65 22.07 -5.47
CA ALA A 256 24.38 20.98 -6.41
C ALA A 256 25.09 19.68 -6.00
N LEU A 257 26.35 19.76 -5.58
CA LEU A 257 27.12 18.61 -5.08
C LEU A 257 26.52 18.02 -3.81
N THR A 258 26.26 18.86 -2.81
CA THR A 258 25.71 18.42 -1.51
C THR A 258 24.31 17.85 -1.66
N ALA A 259 23.43 18.50 -2.43
CA ALA A 259 22.08 17.99 -2.72
C ALA A 259 22.11 16.68 -3.50
N SER A 260 23.01 16.51 -4.48
CA SER A 260 23.17 15.25 -5.22
C SER A 260 23.57 14.10 -4.30
N ILE A 261 24.56 14.33 -3.44
CA ILE A 261 25.00 13.33 -2.45
C ILE A 261 23.87 13.01 -1.47
N ALA A 262 23.17 14.03 -0.98
CA ALA A 262 22.05 13.87 -0.06
C ALA A 262 20.92 13.02 -0.66
N VAL A 263 20.58 13.22 -1.94
CA VAL A 263 19.58 12.39 -2.63
C VAL A 263 20.02 10.93 -2.70
N VAL A 264 21.26 10.66 -3.08
CA VAL A 264 21.79 9.27 -3.16
C VAL A 264 21.73 8.60 -1.78
N VAL A 265 22.16 9.30 -0.72
CA VAL A 265 22.10 8.81 0.65
C VAL A 265 20.66 8.59 1.11
N ALA A 266 19.75 9.52 0.82
CA ALA A 266 18.34 9.41 1.19
C ALA A 266 17.65 8.21 0.51
N VAL A 267 17.94 7.98 -0.78
CA VAL A 267 17.44 6.80 -1.49
C VAL A 267 18.00 5.51 -0.89
N ALA A 268 19.30 5.47 -0.58
CA ALA A 268 19.91 4.30 0.07
C ALA A 268 19.28 4.02 1.44
N ALA A 269 19.10 5.05 2.27
CA ALA A 269 18.44 4.95 3.58
C ALA A 269 16.99 4.46 3.44
N PHE A 270 16.24 4.97 2.46
CA PHE A 270 14.90 4.51 2.16
C PHE A 270 14.86 3.02 1.78
N LEU A 271 15.81 2.55 0.95
CA LEU A 271 15.90 1.14 0.57
C LEU A 271 16.23 0.24 1.78
N VAL A 272 17.16 0.64 2.64
CA VAL A 272 17.47 -0.09 3.89
C VAL A 272 16.25 -0.13 4.81
N HIS A 273 15.57 1.00 4.98
CA HIS A 273 14.36 1.07 5.79
C HIS A 273 13.27 0.15 5.23
N ALA A 274 13.05 0.15 3.91
CA ALA A 274 12.04 -0.67 3.26
C ALA A 274 12.35 -2.18 3.32
N ALA A 275 13.63 -2.56 3.21
CA ALA A 275 14.06 -3.96 3.16
C ALA A 275 14.25 -4.60 4.54
N CYS A 276 14.68 -3.84 5.55
CA CYS A 276 15.08 -4.37 6.85
C CYS A 276 14.20 -3.87 8.00
N ILE A 277 13.99 -2.55 8.11
CA ILE A 277 13.33 -1.95 9.27
C ILE A 277 11.82 -2.17 9.22
N ARG A 278 11.19 -1.84 8.08
CA ARG A 278 9.74 -1.90 7.91
C ARG A 278 9.18 -3.32 8.10
N PRO A 279 9.77 -4.40 7.54
CA PRO A 279 9.26 -5.76 7.76
C PRO A 279 9.25 -6.17 9.23
N GLY A 280 10.35 -5.89 9.96
CA GLY A 280 10.45 -6.16 11.39
C GLY A 280 9.41 -5.38 12.19
N TYR A 281 9.32 -4.06 11.96
CA TYR A 281 8.32 -3.19 12.59
C TYR A 281 6.89 -3.71 12.38
N LEU A 282 6.54 -4.08 11.14
CA LEU A 282 5.21 -4.58 10.80
C LEU A 282 4.88 -5.91 11.50
N ILE A 283 5.85 -6.81 11.68
CA ILE A 283 5.64 -8.07 12.42
C ILE A 283 5.26 -7.79 13.87
N HIS A 284 5.95 -6.85 14.54
CA HIS A 284 5.62 -6.46 15.92
C HIS A 284 4.22 -5.86 16.08
N HIS A 285 3.72 -5.18 15.04
CA HIS A 285 2.40 -4.54 15.03
C HIS A 285 1.32 -5.41 14.38
N THR A 286 1.62 -6.67 14.06
CA THR A 286 0.64 -7.60 13.51
C THR A 286 -0.16 -8.29 14.62
N ARG A 287 -1.48 -8.35 14.47
CA ARG A 287 -2.39 -9.13 15.31
C ARG A 287 -3.28 -9.99 14.42
N TYR A 288 -3.43 -11.24 14.81
CA TYR A 288 -4.32 -12.20 14.18
C TYR A 288 -5.56 -12.38 15.05
N LEU A 289 -6.73 -12.29 14.44
CA LEU A 289 -8.01 -12.47 15.10
C LEU A 289 -8.86 -13.41 14.24
N ILE A 290 -9.28 -14.53 14.82
CA ILE A 290 -10.21 -15.46 14.18
C ILE A 290 -11.53 -15.35 14.93
N THR A 291 -12.60 -15.01 14.22
CA THR A 291 -13.94 -14.87 14.77
C THR A 291 -14.83 -16.04 14.36
N ASN A 292 -16.07 -16.07 14.84
CA ASN A 292 -17.08 -17.02 14.34
C ASN A 292 -17.40 -16.84 12.84
N ARG A 293 -17.09 -15.69 12.22
CA ARG A 293 -17.42 -15.39 10.80
C ARG A 293 -16.21 -15.10 9.91
N ARG A 294 -15.13 -14.52 10.43
CA ARG A 294 -14.02 -13.95 9.66
C ARG A 294 -12.65 -14.30 10.23
N VAL A 295 -11.65 -14.24 9.37
CA VAL A 295 -10.24 -14.11 9.75
C VAL A 295 -9.84 -12.66 9.51
N LEU A 296 -9.49 -11.98 10.58
CA LEU A 296 -9.06 -10.60 10.57
C LEU A 296 -7.57 -10.53 10.90
N ILE A 297 -6.84 -9.75 10.12
CA ILE A 297 -5.43 -9.49 10.39
C ILE A 297 -5.27 -7.99 10.44
N GLN A 298 -4.81 -7.49 11.58
CA GLN A 298 -4.47 -6.08 11.75
C GLN A 298 -2.96 -5.94 11.72
N ARG A 299 -2.46 -4.94 11.01
CA ARG A 299 -1.03 -4.65 10.89
C ARG A 299 -0.83 -3.15 10.77
N ASP A 300 -0.49 -2.53 11.90
CA ASP A 300 -0.45 -1.06 12.02
C ASP A 300 -1.77 -0.44 11.53
N ASN A 301 -1.75 0.44 10.52
CA ASN A 301 -2.93 1.07 9.93
C ASN A 301 -3.60 0.23 8.82
N GLU A 302 -3.15 -1.00 8.60
CA GLU A 302 -3.70 -1.91 7.60
C GLU A 302 -4.53 -3.01 8.27
N GLU A 303 -5.66 -3.34 7.65
CA GLU A 303 -6.47 -4.48 8.05
C GLU A 303 -6.78 -5.35 6.85
N LEU A 304 -6.82 -6.66 7.08
CA LEU A 304 -7.33 -7.63 6.15
C LEU A 304 -8.55 -8.30 6.76
N HIS A 305 -9.60 -8.38 5.96
CA HIS A 305 -10.86 -9.03 6.28
C HIS A 305 -11.08 -10.18 5.30
N LEU A 306 -10.98 -11.41 5.79
CA LEU A 306 -11.24 -12.64 5.04
C LEU A 306 -12.45 -13.35 5.63
N ASP A 307 -13.40 -13.75 4.81
CA ASP A 307 -14.55 -14.54 5.25
C ASP A 307 -14.14 -16.01 5.46
N ARG A 308 -14.55 -16.61 6.57
CA ARG A 308 -14.22 -18.01 6.89
C ARG A 308 -14.91 -19.00 5.96
N SER A 309 -16.08 -18.65 5.42
CA SER A 309 -16.77 -19.47 4.41
C SER A 309 -15.96 -19.65 3.12
N ARG A 310 -14.96 -18.80 2.89
CA ARG A 310 -14.06 -18.88 1.74
C ARG A 310 -12.83 -19.72 2.01
N ILE A 311 -12.60 -20.24 3.22
CA ILE A 311 -11.42 -21.07 3.53
C ILE A 311 -11.81 -22.54 3.32
N VAL A 312 -11.11 -23.21 2.39
CA VAL A 312 -11.33 -24.64 2.08
C VAL A 312 -10.41 -25.51 2.90
N ASP A 313 -9.16 -25.09 3.05
CA ASP A 313 -8.12 -25.89 3.67
C ASP A 313 -7.06 -25.02 4.34
N VAL A 314 -6.34 -25.61 5.28
CA VAL A 314 -5.33 -24.97 6.12
C VAL A 314 -4.09 -25.85 6.10
N ILE A 315 -2.98 -25.30 5.59
CA ILE A 315 -1.70 -26.00 5.54
C ILE A 315 -0.81 -25.43 6.65
N ASP A 316 -0.32 -26.29 7.54
CA ASP A 316 0.71 -25.94 8.50
C ASP A 316 2.11 -26.28 7.96
N THR A 317 3.11 -25.53 8.39
CA THR A 317 4.50 -25.80 8.04
C THR A 317 5.39 -25.35 9.19
N PRO A 318 6.37 -26.15 9.62
CA PRO A 318 7.28 -25.75 10.69
C PRO A 318 8.13 -24.55 10.26
N ALA A 319 8.11 -23.47 11.05
CA ALA A 319 8.91 -22.26 10.87
C ALA A 319 10.25 -22.31 11.63
N GLY A 320 10.45 -23.35 12.45
CA GLY A 320 11.62 -23.55 13.30
C GLY A 320 11.43 -23.00 14.72
N GLY A 321 12.16 -23.56 15.70
CA GLY A 321 12.06 -23.15 17.10
C GLY A 321 10.72 -23.47 17.78
N GLY A 322 10.03 -24.52 17.34
CA GLY A 322 8.70 -24.90 17.83
C GLY A 322 7.55 -24.05 17.30
N LEU A 323 7.83 -23.11 16.38
CA LEU A 323 6.83 -22.26 15.76
C LEU A 323 6.38 -22.84 14.43
N SER A 324 5.15 -22.52 14.04
CA SER A 324 4.61 -22.90 12.73
C SER A 324 4.05 -21.71 11.97
N ASP A 325 4.15 -21.83 10.65
CA ASP A 325 3.58 -20.93 9.66
C ASP A 325 2.32 -21.58 9.08
N VAL A 326 1.24 -20.81 8.95
CA VAL A 326 -0.06 -21.30 8.49
C VAL A 326 -0.45 -20.62 7.19
N PHE A 327 -0.81 -21.44 6.20
CA PHE A 327 -1.29 -21.03 4.88
C PHE A 327 -2.78 -21.35 4.76
N LEU A 328 -3.55 -20.41 4.20
CA LEU A 328 -4.97 -20.60 3.94
C LEU A 328 -5.20 -20.86 2.44
N VAL A 329 -5.93 -21.93 2.15
CA VAL A 329 -6.42 -22.25 0.81
C VAL A 329 -7.84 -21.71 0.71
N LEU A 330 -8.09 -20.87 -0.30
CA LEU A 330 -9.37 -20.18 -0.47
C LEU A 330 -10.21 -20.80 -1.60
N ASP A 331 -11.52 -20.90 -1.44
CA ASP A 331 -12.44 -21.14 -2.55
C ASP A 331 -12.89 -19.81 -3.15
N GLY A 332 -12.67 -19.64 -4.44
CA GLY A 332 -13.41 -18.66 -5.23
C GLY A 332 -14.69 -19.31 -5.73
N PRO A 333 -15.83 -18.59 -5.83
CA PRO A 333 -16.99 -19.14 -6.54
C PRO A 333 -16.55 -19.47 -7.97
N ARG A 334 -16.59 -20.76 -8.31
CA ARG A 334 -16.09 -21.43 -9.54
C ARG A 334 -14.60 -21.80 -9.60
N ALA A 335 -13.79 -21.66 -8.55
CA ALA A 335 -12.41 -22.11 -8.62
C ALA A 335 -11.67 -22.22 -7.26
N ARG A 336 -11.00 -23.37 -7.02
CA ARG A 336 -10.09 -23.60 -5.87
C ARG A 336 -8.83 -22.74 -6.03
N ALA A 337 -8.53 -21.84 -5.09
CA ALA A 337 -7.41 -20.91 -5.16
C ALA A 337 -6.46 -21.03 -3.96
N LEU A 338 -5.17 -21.14 -4.25
CA LEU A 338 -4.11 -21.01 -3.27
C LEU A 338 -3.74 -19.52 -3.16
N ALA A 339 -3.93 -18.90 -1.99
CA ALA A 339 -3.54 -17.50 -1.79
C ALA A 339 -2.01 -17.38 -1.69
N ALA A 340 -1.32 -17.32 -2.83
CA ALA A 340 0.15 -17.20 -2.89
C ALA A 340 0.69 -15.88 -2.31
N SER A 341 -0.18 -14.87 -2.20
CA SER A 341 0.09 -13.57 -1.61
C SER A 341 -0.40 -13.61 -0.16
N GLY A 342 0.52 -13.81 0.79
CA GLY A 342 0.22 -13.69 2.22
C GLY A 342 -0.62 -12.44 2.54
N ALA A 343 -1.37 -12.49 3.64
CA ALA A 343 -2.43 -11.55 4.04
C ALA A 343 -2.47 -10.19 3.29
N PHE A 344 -1.49 -9.32 3.48
CA PHE A 344 -1.52 -7.93 3.02
C PHE A 344 -1.02 -7.64 1.60
N GLY A 345 -0.67 -8.66 0.81
CA GLY A 345 -0.33 -8.47 -0.61
C GLY A 345 1.11 -8.70 -0.96
N GLU A 346 1.37 -8.75 -2.26
CA GLU A 346 2.71 -8.80 -2.83
C GLU A 346 3.44 -7.45 -2.60
N MET A 347 4.09 -7.28 -1.45
CA MET A 347 5.28 -6.43 -1.42
C MET A 347 6.45 -7.08 -2.19
N GLN A 348 6.31 -8.35 -2.61
CA GLN A 348 7.26 -9.08 -3.45
C GLN A 348 6.56 -10.08 -4.35
N ARG A 349 6.82 -9.98 -5.66
CA ARG A 349 6.65 -11.05 -6.64
C ARG A 349 7.72 -12.12 -6.41
N GLY A 350 7.57 -12.92 -5.37
CA GLY A 350 8.37 -14.12 -5.14
C GLY A 350 7.66 -15.34 -5.72
N THR A 351 8.42 -16.36 -6.12
CA THR A 351 7.87 -17.67 -6.54
C THR A 351 7.30 -18.48 -5.36
N ASN A 352 7.58 -18.06 -4.12
CA ASN A 352 7.27 -18.82 -2.93
C ASN A 352 5.94 -18.36 -2.31
N LEU A 353 5.14 -19.31 -1.86
CA LEU A 353 3.94 -19.08 -1.06
C LEU A 353 4.31 -18.32 0.22
N ARG A 354 3.47 -17.38 0.64
CA ARG A 354 3.67 -16.67 1.91
C ARG A 354 2.62 -17.10 2.94
N PRO A 355 3.03 -17.37 4.19
CA PRO A 355 2.09 -17.71 5.25
C PRO A 355 1.13 -16.55 5.48
N VAL A 356 -0.14 -16.88 5.74
CA VAL A 356 -1.15 -15.91 6.15
C VAL A 356 -0.98 -15.58 7.63
N LEU A 357 -0.69 -16.59 8.45
CA LEU A 357 -0.31 -16.44 9.85
C LEU A 357 1.13 -16.94 10.01
N ARG A 358 1.99 -16.14 10.64
CA ARG A 358 3.41 -16.43 10.80
C ARG A 358 3.78 -16.67 12.26
N ALA A 359 4.75 -17.56 12.47
CA ALA A 359 5.43 -17.75 13.75
C ALA A 359 4.45 -17.93 14.92
N LEU A 360 3.52 -18.88 14.77
CA LEU A 360 2.52 -19.22 15.77
C LEU A 360 3.01 -20.33 16.70
N GLU A 361 2.68 -20.19 17.98
CA GLU A 361 2.93 -21.21 19.01
C GLU A 361 1.77 -22.21 19.11
N ASP A 362 0.53 -21.73 18.94
CA ASP A 362 -0.69 -22.51 19.08
C ASP A 362 -1.37 -22.75 17.72
N VAL A 363 -0.88 -23.77 16.99
CA VAL A 363 -1.45 -24.17 15.68
C VAL A 363 -2.75 -24.94 15.85
N GLU A 364 -2.81 -25.79 16.87
CA GLU A 364 -3.98 -26.63 17.15
C GLU A 364 -5.21 -25.77 17.44
N GLY A 365 -5.05 -24.70 18.23
CA GLY A 365 -6.11 -23.72 18.49
C GLY A 365 -6.55 -22.96 17.25
N VAL A 366 -5.64 -22.65 16.31
CA VAL A 366 -6.00 -22.07 15.01
C VAL A 366 -6.84 -23.03 14.19
N VAL A 367 -6.38 -24.28 14.04
CA VAL A 367 -7.08 -25.30 13.27
C VAL A 367 -8.47 -25.56 13.88
N GLN A 368 -8.57 -25.64 15.21
CA GLN A 368 -9.84 -25.80 15.91
C GLN A 368 -10.76 -24.59 15.71
N ALA A 369 -10.24 -23.37 15.82
CA ALA A 369 -10.99 -22.14 15.60
C ALA A 369 -11.51 -22.02 14.16
N LEU A 370 -10.74 -22.52 13.18
CA LEU A 370 -11.11 -22.52 11.76
C LEU A 370 -12.07 -23.65 11.38
N ARG A 371 -11.97 -24.84 11.99
CA ARG A 371 -12.81 -26.03 11.71
C ARG A 371 -14.28 -25.92 12.13
N GLY A 372 -14.60 -25.11 13.15
CA GLY A 372 -16.01 -24.95 13.56
C GLY A 372 -16.85 -24.30 12.46
N ALA A 373 -18.02 -24.82 12.12
CA ALA A 373 -18.84 -24.26 11.03
C ALA A 373 -19.01 -22.73 11.16
N PRO A 374 -18.82 -21.96 10.07
CA PRO A 374 -19.05 -20.53 10.11
C PRO A 374 -20.54 -20.28 10.37
N GLU A 375 -20.87 -19.43 11.34
CA GLU A 375 -22.24 -18.99 11.53
C GLU A 375 -22.63 -18.10 10.35
N SER A 376 -23.64 -18.53 9.57
CA SER A 376 -24.18 -17.74 8.47
C SER A 376 -24.62 -16.37 8.98
N GLN A 377 -24.35 -15.33 8.18
CA GLN A 377 -25.00 -14.03 8.39
C GLN A 377 -26.51 -14.29 8.29
N ALA A 378 -27.23 -14.10 9.40
CA ALA A 378 -28.68 -14.06 9.36
C ALA A 378 -29.07 -12.86 8.50
N ALA A 379 -29.96 -13.11 7.53
CA ALA A 379 -30.45 -12.13 6.55
C ALA A 379 -31.13 -10.94 7.21
#